data_AF-A0A4W5KG61-F1
#
_entry.id   AF-A0A4W5KG61-F1
#
_cell.length_a   1.000
_cell.length_b   1.000
_cell.length_c   1.000
_cell.angle_alpha   90.00
_cell.angle_beta   90.00
_cell.angle_gamma   90.00
#
_symmetry.space_group_name_H-M   'P 1'
#
loop_
_entity.id
_entity.type
_entity.pdbx_description
1 polymer ?
#
loop_
_entity_poly.entity_id
_entity_poly.type
_entity_poly.pdbx_seq_one_letter_code
_entity_poly.pdbx_strand_id
1 'polypeptide(L)'
;MEGKLLLTTPETKFECLSPVETSVQAKCSPCVSGPCQNHGVCQSDPVELYTCVCAPGFTGKYCETPVDVCASNPCTNGGTCISDEQTRRFSCSCLVGFHGSFCEVDVDDCEDHGCENGATCVDGVGNYTCFCPPFYIGMIIDIP
;
A
#
# COMPACT_ATOMS: atom_id res chain seq x y z
N MET A 1 -36.48 10.05 -25.61
CA MET A 1 -35.12 10.59 -25.78
C MET A 1 -35.06 11.88 -24.98
N GLU A 2 -34.50 11.85 -23.78
CA GLU A 2 -34.38 13.07 -22.96
C GLU A 2 -33.30 13.96 -23.57
N GLY A 3 -33.70 15.15 -24.03
CA GLY A 3 -32.79 16.14 -24.59
C GLY A 3 -31.89 16.72 -23.51
N LYS A 4 -30.59 16.49 -23.62
CA LYS A 4 -29.58 17.03 -22.72
C LYS A 4 -29.00 18.29 -23.32
N LEU A 5 -29.09 19.40 -22.58
CA LEU A 5 -28.45 20.65 -23.00
C LEU A 5 -26.96 20.59 -22.62
N LEU A 6 -26.11 20.75 -23.63
CA LEU A 6 -24.67 20.88 -23.45
C LEU A 6 -24.32 22.37 -23.43
N LEU A 7 -23.82 22.86 -22.29
CA LEU A 7 -23.18 24.17 -22.24
C LEU A 7 -21.68 23.94 -22.36
N THR A 8 -21.08 24.46 -23.42
CA THR A 8 -19.64 24.32 -23.69
C THR A 8 -18.99 25.69 -23.63
N THR A 9 -18.04 25.89 -22.73
CA THR A 9 -16.98 26.89 -22.91
C THR A 9 -15.76 26.20 -23.53
N PRO A 10 -14.75 26.92 -24.06
CA PRO A 10 -13.54 26.31 -24.62
C PRO A 10 -12.81 25.36 -23.65
N GLU A 11 -13.09 25.47 -22.35
CA GLU A 11 -12.38 24.76 -21.29
C GLU A 11 -13.25 23.70 -20.57
N THR A 12 -14.59 23.71 -20.71
CA THR A 12 -15.46 22.81 -19.93
C THR A 12 -16.75 22.41 -20.66
N LYS A 13 -17.14 21.13 -20.55
CA LYS A 13 -18.38 20.55 -21.08
C LYS A 13 -19.34 20.28 -19.93
N PHE A 14 -20.39 21.08 -19.80
CA PHE A 14 -21.45 20.87 -18.83
C PHE A 14 -22.60 20.08 -19.43
N GLU A 15 -23.12 19.19 -18.62
CA GLU A 15 -24.21 18.33 -18.99
C GLU A 15 -25.40 18.67 -18.09
N CYS A 16 -26.42 19.29 -18.67
CA CYS A 16 -27.57 19.79 -17.93
C CYS A 16 -28.78 18.87 -18.13
N LEU A 17 -29.41 18.46 -17.03
CA LEU A 17 -30.73 17.85 -17.06
C LEU A 17 -31.75 18.98 -17.24
N SER A 18 -32.41 19.03 -18.39
CA SER A 18 -33.49 19.99 -18.64
C SER A 18 -34.83 19.33 -18.31
N PRO A 19 -35.74 19.96 -17.56
CA PRO A 19 -37.14 19.55 -17.62
C PRO A 19 -37.80 20.10 -18.89
N VAL A 20 -38.87 19.44 -19.33
CA VAL A 20 -39.73 19.77 -20.47
C VAL A 20 -40.66 20.97 -20.18
N GLU A 21 -40.30 21.87 -19.25
CA GLU A 21 -41.18 22.96 -18.79
C GLU A 21 -40.45 24.31 -18.76
N THR A 22 -41.04 25.31 -19.40
CA THR A 22 -40.49 26.62 -19.80
C THR A 22 -40.27 27.63 -18.66
N SER A 23 -40.01 27.18 -17.43
CA SER A 23 -39.81 28.09 -16.29
C SER A 23 -38.80 27.65 -15.21
N VAL A 24 -38.05 26.56 -15.41
CA VAL A 24 -37.04 26.09 -14.45
C VAL A 24 -35.63 26.27 -15.02
N GLN A 25 -34.78 26.97 -14.30
CA GLN A 25 -33.36 27.11 -14.62
C GLN A 25 -32.70 25.73 -14.64
N ALA A 26 -32.08 25.35 -15.77
CA ALA A 26 -31.41 24.06 -15.90
C ALA A 26 -30.34 23.90 -14.81
N LYS A 27 -30.46 22.86 -13.98
CA LYS A 27 -29.44 22.55 -12.98
C LYS A 27 -28.31 21.78 -13.67
N CYS A 28 -27.32 22.53 -14.14
CA CYS A 28 -26.12 21.97 -14.74
C CYS A 28 -25.19 21.47 -13.64
N SER A 29 -24.67 20.26 -13.81
CA SER A 29 -23.61 19.74 -12.94
C SER A 29 -22.49 19.15 -13.80
N PRO A 30 -21.22 19.42 -13.45
CA PRO A 30 -20.08 18.81 -14.14
C PRO A 30 -20.02 17.29 -13.96
N CYS A 31 -20.74 16.73 -13.00
CA CYS A 31 -20.75 15.29 -12.71
C CYS A 31 -21.72 14.48 -13.58
N VAL A 32 -22.61 15.14 -14.33
CA VAL A 32 -23.64 14.47 -15.14
C VAL A 32 -23.03 13.71 -16.32
N SER A 33 -21.81 14.06 -16.74
CA SER A 33 -21.02 13.34 -17.74
C SER A 33 -20.32 12.10 -17.21
N GLY A 34 -20.36 11.86 -15.90
CA GLY A 34 -19.66 10.75 -15.25
C GLY A 34 -18.15 10.80 -15.48
N PRO A 35 -17.45 11.90 -15.13
CA PRO A 35 -16.03 12.05 -15.46
C PRO A 35 -15.10 11.12 -14.66
N CYS A 36 -15.54 10.64 -13.49
CA CYS A 36 -14.74 9.79 -12.62
C CYS A 36 -14.86 8.32 -13.01
N GLN A 37 -13.73 7.67 -13.19
CA GLN A 37 -13.61 6.25 -13.56
C GLN A 37 -13.56 5.36 -12.30
N ASN A 38 -13.61 4.04 -12.50
CA ASN A 38 -13.35 3.04 -11.46
C ASN A 38 -14.13 3.24 -10.15
N HIS A 39 -15.43 3.52 -10.27
CA HIS A 39 -16.34 3.80 -9.15
C HIS A 39 -15.97 5.04 -8.31
N GLY A 40 -15.18 5.96 -8.86
CA GLY A 40 -14.90 7.25 -8.24
C GLY A 40 -16.18 8.09 -8.12
N VAL A 41 -16.28 8.84 -7.02
CA VAL A 41 -17.40 9.73 -6.74
C VAL A 41 -17.06 11.13 -7.23
N CYS A 42 -17.85 11.64 -8.16
CA CYS A 42 -17.73 13.02 -8.63
C CYS A 42 -18.36 13.99 -7.63
N GLN A 43 -17.62 15.04 -7.28
CA GLN A 43 -18.08 16.13 -6.42
C GLN A 43 -17.86 17.47 -7.12
N SER A 44 -18.82 18.38 -7.03
CA SER A 44 -18.64 19.73 -7.55
C SER A 44 -17.65 20.49 -6.68
N ASP A 45 -16.71 21.18 -7.32
CA ASP A 45 -15.64 21.91 -6.66
C ASP A 45 -15.69 23.40 -7.05
N PRO A 46 -15.63 24.35 -6.10
CA PRO A 46 -15.73 25.78 -6.42
C PRO A 46 -14.53 26.34 -7.19
N VAL A 47 -13.38 25.65 -7.18
CA VAL A 47 -12.11 26.12 -7.76
C VAL A 47 -11.83 25.38 -9.07
N GLU A 48 -11.87 24.04 -9.04
CA GLU A 48 -11.52 23.16 -10.17
C GLU A 48 -12.74 22.64 -10.93
N LEU A 49 -13.91 23.23 -10.69
CA LEU A 49 -15.24 22.85 -11.19
C LEU A 49 -15.79 21.52 -10.64
N TYR A 50 -14.98 20.47 -10.64
CA TYR A 50 -15.27 19.21 -9.99
C TYR A 50 -13.99 18.48 -9.60
N THR A 51 -14.12 17.59 -8.63
CA THR A 51 -13.07 16.67 -8.21
C THR A 51 -13.62 15.24 -8.20
N CYS A 52 -12.73 14.28 -8.41
CA CYS A 52 -13.03 12.87 -8.28
C CYS A 52 -12.45 12.33 -6.97
N VAL A 53 -13.33 11.85 -6.10
CA VAL A 53 -12.91 11.09 -4.91
C VAL A 53 -12.81 9.62 -5.33
N CYS A 54 -11.57 9.13 -5.41
CA CYS A 54 -11.32 7.78 -5.91
C CYS A 54 -11.72 6.70 -4.92
N ALA A 55 -12.27 5.61 -5.47
CA ALA A 55 -12.50 4.40 -4.69
C ALA A 55 -11.15 3.82 -4.21
N PRO A 56 -11.13 3.05 -3.11
CA PRO A 56 -9.93 2.40 -2.62
C PRO A 56 -9.23 1.61 -3.73
N GLY A 57 -7.91 1.78 -3.86
CA GLY A 57 -7.10 1.11 -4.88
C GLY A 57 -6.98 1.85 -6.21
N PHE A 58 -7.51 3.06 -6.34
CA PHE A 58 -7.36 3.92 -7.54
C PHE A 58 -6.87 5.32 -7.19
N THR A 59 -6.20 5.96 -8.13
CA THR A 59 -5.61 7.31 -8.06
C THR A 59 -5.65 7.99 -9.42
N GLY A 60 -5.15 9.22 -9.51
CA GLY A 60 -5.21 10.08 -10.69
C GLY A 60 -6.37 11.09 -10.64
N LYS A 61 -6.36 12.05 -11.56
CA LYS A 61 -7.33 13.16 -11.58
C LYS A 61 -8.76 12.66 -11.80
N TYR A 62 -8.91 11.58 -12.55
CA TYR A 62 -10.19 10.97 -12.91
C TYR A 62 -10.33 9.55 -12.34
N CYS A 63 -9.49 9.17 -11.37
CA CYS A 63 -9.42 7.82 -10.80
C CYS A 63 -9.10 6.74 -11.84
N GLU A 64 -8.38 7.10 -12.89
CA GLU A 64 -8.05 6.27 -14.03
C GLU A 64 -6.90 5.29 -13.76
N THR A 65 -6.10 5.54 -12.73
CA THR A 65 -4.86 4.80 -12.46
C THR A 65 -5.05 3.85 -11.27
N PRO A 66 -4.85 2.53 -11.43
CA PRO A 66 -4.77 1.63 -10.28
C PRO A 66 -3.58 1.99 -9.39
N VAL A 67 -3.78 1.93 -8.08
CA VAL A 67 -2.69 2.13 -7.10
C VAL A 67 -1.75 0.93 -7.15
N ASP A 68 -0.47 1.20 -7.41
CA ASP A 68 0.59 0.24 -7.16
C ASP A 68 0.90 0.22 -5.66
N VAL A 69 0.38 -0.80 -4.99
CA VAL A 69 0.53 -1.02 -3.55
C VAL A 69 1.96 -1.40 -3.13
N CYS A 70 2.83 -1.76 -4.08
CA CYS A 70 4.22 -2.10 -3.83
C CYS A 70 5.18 -0.95 -4.17
N ALA A 71 4.72 0.14 -4.79
CA ALA A 71 5.57 1.25 -5.25
C ALA A 71 6.43 1.89 -4.15
N SER A 72 5.94 1.90 -2.90
CA SER A 72 6.67 2.45 -1.75
C SER A 72 7.66 1.47 -1.10
N ASN A 73 7.81 0.24 -1.65
CA ASN A 73 8.58 -0.85 -1.06
C ASN A 73 8.23 -1.08 0.43
N PRO A 74 6.98 -1.48 0.74
CA PRO A 74 6.53 -1.58 2.13
C PRO A 74 7.22 -2.69 2.93
N CYS A 75 7.77 -3.71 2.27
CA CYS A 75 8.42 -4.84 2.94
C CYS A 75 9.87 -4.49 3.31
N THR A 76 10.20 -4.54 4.60
CA THR A 76 11.53 -4.27 5.14
C THR A 76 12.42 -5.52 5.12
N ASN A 77 13.69 -5.38 5.53
CA ASN A 77 14.66 -6.47 5.67
C ASN A 77 14.80 -7.38 4.44
N GLY A 78 14.68 -6.80 3.24
CA GLY A 78 14.81 -7.53 1.98
C GLY A 78 13.60 -8.40 1.63
N GLY A 79 12.47 -8.23 2.32
CA GLY A 79 11.22 -8.90 1.98
C GLY A 79 10.72 -8.53 0.58
N THR A 80 10.05 -9.48 -0.08
CA THR A 80 9.44 -9.27 -1.41
C THR A 80 7.99 -8.85 -1.27
N CYS A 81 7.62 -7.71 -1.86
CA CYS A 81 6.23 -7.26 -1.93
C CYS A 81 5.46 -8.04 -3.01
N ILE A 82 4.30 -8.57 -2.64
CA ILE A 82 3.41 -9.33 -3.53
C ILE A 82 2.08 -8.57 -3.60
N SER A 83 1.76 -7.99 -4.75
CA SER A 83 0.47 -7.34 -4.98
C SER A 83 -0.62 -8.35 -5.34
N ASP A 84 -1.82 -8.14 -4.80
CA ASP A 84 -3.05 -8.80 -5.23
C ASP A 84 -3.85 -7.81 -6.10
N GLU A 85 -3.83 -8.06 -7.41
CA GLU A 85 -4.51 -7.22 -8.41
C GLU A 85 -6.04 -7.19 -8.26
N GLN A 86 -6.64 -8.21 -7.65
CA GLN A 86 -8.09 -8.30 -7.46
C GLN A 86 -8.54 -7.50 -6.25
N THR A 87 -7.82 -7.62 -5.13
CA THR A 87 -8.19 -6.96 -3.87
C THR A 87 -7.53 -5.60 -3.67
N ARG A 88 -6.54 -5.25 -4.52
CA ARG A 88 -5.72 -4.03 -4.39
C ARG A 88 -5.05 -3.95 -3.01
N ARG A 89 -4.58 -5.09 -2.52
CA ARG A 89 -3.82 -5.25 -1.28
C ARG A 89 -2.45 -5.81 -1.62
N PHE A 90 -1.53 -5.76 -0.66
CA PHE A 90 -0.25 -6.43 -0.77
C PHE A 90 -0.01 -7.34 0.44
N SER A 91 0.91 -8.27 0.28
CA SER A 91 1.53 -9.02 1.36
C SER A 91 3.04 -9.01 1.20
N CYS A 92 3.77 -9.26 2.28
CA CYS A 92 5.22 -9.39 2.27
C CYS A 92 5.62 -10.85 2.40
N SER A 93 6.47 -11.32 1.49
CA SER A 93 7.20 -12.58 1.63
C SER A 93 8.55 -12.28 2.27
N CYS A 94 8.70 -12.66 3.54
CA CYS A 94 9.91 -12.37 4.31
C CYS A 94 11.06 -13.32 3.96
N LEU A 95 12.28 -12.81 4.08
CA LEU A 95 13.49 -13.65 4.07
C LEU A 95 13.57 -14.47 5.35
N VAL A 96 14.37 -15.53 5.32
CA VAL A 96 14.65 -16.37 6.50
C VAL A 96 15.20 -15.49 7.63
N GLY A 97 14.72 -15.72 8.85
CA GLY A 97 15.07 -14.91 10.04
C GLY A 97 14.13 -13.74 10.30
N PHE A 98 13.24 -13.36 9.37
CA PHE A 98 12.32 -12.24 9.58
C PHE A 98 10.85 -12.67 9.58
N HIS A 99 10.03 -11.96 10.36
CA HIS A 99 8.59 -12.08 10.36
C HIS A 99 7.89 -10.73 10.61
N GLY A 100 6.55 -10.76 10.71
CA GLY A 100 5.72 -9.56 10.77
C GLY A 100 5.00 -9.28 9.45
N SER A 101 4.09 -8.30 9.46
CA SER A 101 3.29 -7.98 8.25
C SER A 101 4.12 -7.27 7.18
N PHE A 102 5.22 -6.63 7.60
CA PHE A 102 6.15 -5.89 6.78
C PHE A 102 7.56 -6.50 6.81
N CYS A 103 7.74 -7.69 7.40
CA CYS A 103 9.06 -8.29 7.65
C CYS A 103 9.95 -7.42 8.54
N GLU A 104 9.33 -6.74 9.50
CA GLU A 104 9.94 -5.74 10.38
C GLU A 104 10.57 -6.34 11.65
N VAL A 105 10.24 -7.59 11.95
CA VAL A 105 10.69 -8.26 13.17
C VAL A 105 11.76 -9.30 12.80
N ASP A 106 12.92 -9.17 13.43
CA ASP A 106 13.98 -10.19 13.43
C ASP A 106 13.61 -11.27 14.45
N VAL A 107 13.69 -12.53 14.05
CA VAL A 107 13.35 -13.68 14.90
C VAL A 107 14.52 -13.93 15.82
N ASP A 108 14.29 -13.93 17.13
CA ASP A 108 15.33 -14.27 18.11
C ASP A 108 15.61 -15.79 18.06
N ASP A 109 16.66 -16.17 17.34
CA ASP A 109 17.04 -17.57 17.16
C ASP A 109 17.53 -18.20 18.47
N CYS A 110 17.84 -17.41 19.51
CA CYS A 110 18.26 -17.89 20.82
C CYS A 110 17.10 -18.35 21.72
N GLU A 111 15.84 -17.96 21.43
CA GLU A 111 14.68 -18.44 22.21
C GLU A 111 14.46 -19.95 22.03
N ASP A 112 14.65 -20.45 20.80
CA ASP A 112 14.47 -21.86 20.45
C ASP A 112 15.78 -22.66 20.45
N HIS A 113 16.94 -22.00 20.42
CA HIS A 113 18.24 -22.65 20.39
C HIS A 113 19.13 -22.31 21.58
N GLY A 114 19.15 -23.22 22.56
CA GLY A 114 19.98 -23.10 23.75
C GLY A 114 21.44 -23.46 23.49
N CYS A 115 22.36 -22.57 23.84
CA CYS A 115 23.79 -22.86 23.88
C CYS A 115 24.15 -23.69 25.13
N GLU A 116 24.92 -24.77 24.94
CA GLU A 116 25.31 -25.67 26.04
C GLU A 116 26.51 -25.14 26.85
N ASN A 117 26.80 -25.78 27.98
CA ASN A 117 28.01 -25.57 28.79
C ASN A 117 28.23 -24.11 29.25
N GLY A 118 27.14 -23.38 29.45
CA GLY A 118 27.19 -21.96 29.86
C GLY A 118 27.72 -21.03 28.79
N ALA A 119 27.70 -21.44 27.51
CA ALA A 119 27.98 -20.55 26.39
C ALA A 119 26.88 -19.50 26.23
N THR A 120 27.28 -18.28 25.83
CA THR A 120 26.38 -17.18 25.56
C THR A 120 25.84 -17.29 24.14
N CYS A 121 24.52 -17.30 23.98
CA CYS A 121 23.89 -17.22 22.67
C CYS A 121 23.90 -15.78 22.15
N VAL A 122 24.21 -15.62 20.86
CA VAL A 122 24.13 -14.37 20.12
C VAL A 122 23.24 -14.60 18.92
N ASP A 123 22.15 -13.85 18.89
CA ASP A 123 21.17 -13.83 17.82
C ASP A 123 21.81 -13.39 16.47
N GLY A 124 21.24 -13.87 15.39
CA GLY A 124 21.67 -13.57 14.03
C GLY A 124 20.50 -13.77 13.06
N VAL A 125 20.70 -13.45 11.78
CA VAL A 125 19.60 -13.50 10.82
C VAL A 125 19.36 -14.94 10.37
N GLY A 126 18.33 -15.58 10.95
CA GLY A 126 17.94 -16.96 10.64
C GLY A 126 18.98 -17.99 11.06
N ASN A 127 19.82 -17.63 12.02
CA ASN A 127 20.83 -18.46 12.63
C ASN A 127 21.35 -17.81 13.93
N TYR A 128 21.88 -18.61 14.84
CA TYR A 128 22.50 -18.15 16.09
C TYR A 128 23.98 -18.53 16.15
N THR A 129 24.73 -17.85 17.02
CA THR A 129 26.13 -18.18 17.33
C THR A 129 26.33 -18.35 18.84
N CYS A 130 26.97 -19.44 19.25
CA CYS A 130 27.33 -19.68 20.65
C CYS A 130 28.78 -19.25 20.94
N PHE A 131 28.97 -18.38 21.92
CA PHE A 131 30.28 -17.99 22.42
C PHE A 131 30.61 -18.71 23.73
N CYS A 132 31.61 -19.58 23.69
CA CYS A 132 32.08 -20.28 24.87
C CYS A 132 32.76 -19.31 25.86
N PRO A 133 32.60 -19.54 27.18
CA PRO A 133 33.39 -18.84 28.18
C PRO A 133 34.89 -19.08 27.97
N PRO A 134 35.77 -18.13 28.34
CA PRO A 134 37.21 -18.26 28.15
C PRO A 134 37.82 -19.53 28.79
N PHE A 135 37.16 -20.10 29.82
CA PHE A 135 37.60 -21.32 30.49
C PHE A 135 37.37 -22.62 29.67
N TYR A 136 36.55 -22.60 28.62
CA TYR A 136 36.31 -23.76 27.75
C TYR A 136 37.17 -23.77 26.49
N ILE A 137 37.70 -22.62 26.08
CA ILE A 137 38.55 -22.49 24.88
C ILE A 137 40.03 -22.84 25.23
N GLY A 138 40.37 -22.89 26.52
CA GLY A 138 41.74 -23.01 27.03
C GLY A 138 42.14 -24.35 27.67
N MET A 139 41.35 -25.43 27.56
CA MET A 139 41.78 -26.77 28.03
C MET A 139 42.61 -27.57 27.00
N ILE A 140 43.07 -26.92 25.94
CA ILE A 140 44.24 -27.40 25.17
C ILE A 140 45.20 -26.22 25.08
N ILE A 141 46.16 -26.14 26.00
CA ILE A 141 47.60 -26.03 25.76
C ILE A 141 48.27 -26.25 27.12
N ASP A 142 49.25 -27.15 27.10
CA ASP A 142 50.21 -27.59 28.11
C ASP A 142 50.45 -26.65 29.31
N ILE A 143 50.76 -27.17 30.50
CA ILE A 143 52.13 -27.39 31.02
C ILE A 143 51.98 -27.85 32.51
N PRO A 144 52.89 -28.60 33.16
CA PRO A 144 53.75 -29.73 32.77
C PRO A 144 53.47 -31.02 33.57
#